data_AF-A0A536LIQ6-F1
#
_entry.id   AF-A0A536LIQ6-F1
#
_cell.length_a   1.000
_cell.length_b   1.000
_cell.length_c   1.000
_cell.angle_alpha   90.00
_cell.angle_beta   90.00
_cell.angle_gamma   90.00
#
_symmetry.space_group_name_H-M   'P 1'
#
loop_
_entity.id
_entity.type
_entity.pdbx_description
1 polymer ?
#
loop_
_entity_poly.entity_id
_entity_poly.type
_entity_poly.pdbx_seq_one_letter_code
_entity_poly.pdbx_strand_id
1 'polypeptide(L)'
;MVDAVHDGGIALLELASEDAARERVRHPALDRPPDALNRTSSSTDALGRVTSYQYDSSSNLTQRTDARNLVTKYFPDDLNRLGRIEHWNGATLVDSVDYTYNAVGFRTQMVDPTGTTTYSPDPLDRISSVTFPGPKTVSYTYDDLYAKPPSPNLTQHLRDPL
;
A
#
# COMPACT_ATOMS: atom_id res chain seq x y z
N MET A 1 -61.21 31.50 -47.83
CA MET A 1 -62.16 31.61 -46.71
C MET A 1 -61.34 31.37 -45.46
N VAL A 2 -61.01 32.46 -44.74
CA VAL A 2 -60.57 32.60 -43.31
C VAL A 2 -59.40 31.69 -42.83
N ASP A 3 -58.41 32.11 -42.05
CA ASP A 3 -58.05 33.35 -41.36
C ASP A 3 -56.59 33.22 -40.84
N ALA A 4 -55.96 34.37 -40.54
CA ALA A 4 -54.91 34.65 -39.53
C ALA A 4 -53.76 33.63 -39.29
N VAL A 5 -52.47 33.89 -39.52
CA VAL A 5 -51.57 34.99 -39.12
C VAL A 5 -51.77 35.50 -37.68
N HIS A 6 -50.86 35.13 -36.78
CA HIS A 6 -50.19 35.89 -35.69
C HIS A 6 -49.16 34.91 -35.11
N ASP A 7 -47.90 34.92 -35.55
CA ASP A 7 -46.83 35.85 -35.19
C ASP A 7 -46.61 36.01 -33.68
N GLY A 8 -45.35 35.85 -33.26
CA GLY A 8 -44.91 35.89 -31.87
C GLY A 8 -43.75 34.93 -31.58
N GLY A 9 -42.66 35.05 -32.33
CA GLY A 9 -41.46 34.26 -32.11
C GLY A 9 -40.73 34.58 -30.81
N ILE A 10 -39.98 33.60 -30.30
CA ILE A 10 -38.57 33.79 -29.92
C ILE A 10 -37.76 32.64 -30.53
N ALA A 11 -36.73 33.07 -31.25
CA ALA A 11 -35.67 32.37 -31.97
C ALA A 11 -34.90 31.38 -31.05
N LEU A 12 -34.62 30.14 -31.50
CA LEU A 12 -33.47 29.73 -32.33
C LEU A 12 -32.25 29.30 -31.49
N LEU A 13 -32.01 27.99 -31.40
CA LEU A 13 -30.74 27.44 -31.89
C LEU A 13 -30.90 25.96 -32.25
N GLU A 14 -30.40 25.66 -33.45
CA GLU A 14 -30.71 24.51 -34.29
C GLU A 14 -29.71 23.37 -34.08
N LEU A 15 -30.17 22.18 -34.44
CA LEU A 15 -29.50 20.89 -34.43
C LEU A 15 -28.20 20.84 -35.24
N ALA A 16 -27.28 19.97 -34.82
CA ALA A 16 -26.42 19.15 -35.69
C ALA A 16 -26.00 17.89 -34.89
N SER A 17 -26.69 16.76 -35.02
CA SER A 17 -26.56 15.68 -36.03
C SER A 17 -25.41 14.70 -35.75
N GLU A 18 -25.82 13.48 -35.36
CA GLU A 18 -25.29 12.14 -35.68
C GLU A 18 -23.78 11.92 -35.86
N ASP A 19 -23.20 11.06 -35.02
CA ASP A 19 -22.20 10.09 -35.51
C ASP A 19 -22.39 8.72 -34.85
N ALA A 20 -22.43 7.69 -35.68
CA ALA A 20 -22.81 6.34 -35.36
C ALA A 20 -21.59 5.42 -35.23
N ALA A 21 -21.69 4.48 -34.29
CA ALA A 21 -21.08 3.14 -34.29
C ALA A 21 -19.54 3.01 -34.30
N ARG A 22 -19.00 2.37 -33.24
CA ARG A 22 -18.33 1.07 -33.40
C ARG A 22 -18.00 0.35 -32.08
N GLU A 23 -18.35 -0.93 -32.14
CA GLU A 23 -17.77 -2.11 -31.50
C GLU A 23 -17.85 -2.32 -29.98
N ARG A 24 -18.53 -3.43 -29.69
CA ARG A 24 -18.76 -4.05 -28.39
C ARG A 24 -17.45 -4.70 -27.94
N VAL A 25 -17.10 -4.49 -26.67
CA VAL A 25 -16.48 -5.56 -25.88
C VAL A 25 -17.37 -5.78 -24.66
N ARG A 26 -18.30 -6.74 -24.79
CA ARG A 26 -18.88 -7.36 -23.60
C ARG A 26 -17.79 -8.27 -23.02
N HIS A 27 -17.20 -7.87 -21.90
CA HIS A 27 -16.71 -8.83 -20.94
C HIS A 27 -17.77 -8.99 -19.84
N PRO A 28 -18.28 -10.21 -19.61
CA PRO A 28 -19.37 -10.47 -18.70
C PRO A 28 -18.86 -10.54 -17.24
N ALA A 29 -19.68 -10.03 -16.32
CA ALA A 29 -19.69 -10.28 -14.87
C ALA A 29 -18.38 -10.00 -14.09
N LEU A 30 -18.30 -8.80 -13.52
CA LEU A 30 -17.87 -8.60 -12.13
C LEU A 30 -18.84 -7.61 -11.48
N ASP A 31 -20.11 -8.01 -11.42
CA ASP A 31 -21.10 -7.40 -10.52
C ASP A 31 -20.83 -7.95 -9.11
N ARG A 32 -19.68 -7.59 -8.54
CA ARG A 32 -19.37 -7.84 -7.14
C ARG A 32 -19.26 -6.47 -6.46
N PRO A 33 -20.30 -6.00 -5.74
CA PRO A 33 -20.11 -4.84 -4.88
C PRO A 33 -19.07 -5.24 -3.82
N PRO A 34 -17.97 -4.49 -3.63
CA PRO A 34 -17.16 -4.68 -2.45
C PRO A 34 -17.95 -4.14 -1.25
N ASP A 35 -18.65 -5.07 -0.62
CA ASP A 35 -19.19 -5.10 0.74
C ASP A 35 -19.10 -3.80 1.55
N ALA A 36 -20.26 -3.34 1.97
CA ALA A 36 -20.57 -2.12 2.68
C ALA A 36 -20.06 -2.07 4.13
N LEU A 37 -18.75 -2.22 4.37
CA LEU A 37 -18.08 -1.86 5.63
C LEU A 37 -16.64 -1.38 5.40
N ASN A 38 -16.39 -0.55 4.37
CA ASN A 38 -15.17 0.27 4.32
C ASN A 38 -15.22 1.29 5.47
N ARG A 39 -14.91 0.82 6.69
CA ARG A 39 -15.01 1.62 7.90
C ARG A 39 -13.96 2.71 7.79
N THR A 40 -14.40 3.94 7.77
CA THR A 40 -13.53 5.11 7.88
C THR A 40 -13.55 5.59 9.33
N SER A 41 -12.37 5.86 9.88
CA SER A 41 -12.23 6.57 11.16
C SER A 41 -11.23 7.70 11.01
N SER A 42 -11.26 8.65 11.94
CA SER A 42 -10.28 9.73 11.99
C SER A 42 -9.91 10.07 13.43
N SER A 43 -8.72 10.63 13.58
CA SER A 43 -8.20 11.17 14.83
C SER A 43 -7.68 12.57 14.60
N THR A 44 -7.97 13.47 15.53
CA THR A 44 -7.51 14.86 15.49
C THR A 44 -6.54 15.09 16.63
N ASP A 45 -5.35 15.60 16.34
CA ASP A 45 -4.37 15.97 17.37
C ASP A 45 -4.76 17.28 18.10
N ALA A 46 -4.05 17.61 19.18
CA ALA A 46 -4.30 18.84 19.95
C ALA A 46 -4.09 20.15 19.14
N LEU A 47 -3.48 20.06 17.97
CA LEU A 47 -3.22 21.18 17.05
C LEU A 47 -4.23 21.21 15.89
N GLY A 48 -5.28 20.39 15.95
CA GLY A 48 -6.34 20.34 14.94
C GLY A 48 -5.99 19.55 13.69
N ARG A 49 -4.86 18.82 13.67
CA ARG A 49 -4.44 18.03 12.51
C ARG A 49 -5.18 16.70 12.47
N VAL A 50 -5.78 16.38 11.33
CA VAL A 50 -6.59 15.18 11.14
C VAL A 50 -5.79 14.07 10.47
N THR A 51 -5.85 12.86 11.00
CA THR A 51 -5.38 11.64 10.34
C THR A 51 -6.59 10.72 10.15
N SER A 52 -6.76 10.15 8.96
CA SER A 52 -7.84 9.21 8.65
C SER A 52 -7.33 7.80 8.38
N TYR A 53 -8.19 6.82 8.63
CA TYR A 53 -7.90 5.40 8.52
C TYR A 53 -9.05 4.71 7.77
N GLN A 54 -8.70 3.77 6.91
CA GLN A 54 -9.64 2.89 6.21
C GLN A 54 -9.32 1.45 6.53
N TYR A 55 -10.37 0.63 6.66
CA TYR A 55 -10.27 -0.76 7.02
C TYR A 55 -11.05 -1.63 6.04
N ASP A 56 -10.60 -2.86 5.84
CA ASP A 56 -11.37 -3.88 5.13
C ASP A 56 -12.50 -4.47 6.00
N SER A 57 -13.28 -5.38 5.42
CA SER A 57 -14.38 -6.07 6.12
C SER A 57 -13.91 -6.94 7.30
N SER A 58 -12.64 -7.35 7.29
CA SER A 58 -11.98 -8.08 8.38
C SER A 58 -11.36 -7.15 9.44
N SER A 59 -11.59 -5.84 9.33
CA SER A 59 -11.03 -4.80 10.21
C SER A 59 -9.49 -4.69 10.17
N ASN A 60 -8.86 -5.14 9.09
CA ASN A 60 -7.45 -4.84 8.84
C ASN A 60 -7.32 -3.41 8.29
N LEU A 61 -6.32 -2.67 8.73
CA LEU A 61 -6.02 -1.33 8.21
C LEU A 61 -5.50 -1.45 6.76
N THR A 62 -6.18 -0.80 5.81
CA THR A 62 -5.81 -0.82 4.39
C THR A 62 -5.23 0.51 3.92
N GLN A 63 -5.61 1.62 4.56
CA GLN A 63 -5.07 2.93 4.23
C GLN A 63 -5.02 3.84 5.46
N ARG A 64 -3.95 4.63 5.56
CA ARG A 64 -3.84 5.79 6.45
C ARG A 64 -3.57 7.04 5.61
N THR A 65 -4.27 8.13 5.88
CA THR A 65 -3.97 9.45 5.31
C THR A 65 -3.60 10.40 6.43
N ASP A 66 -2.39 10.94 6.40
CA ASP A 66 -1.93 11.88 7.41
C ASP A 66 -2.46 13.31 7.16
N ALA A 67 -2.18 14.21 8.09
CA ALA A 67 -2.62 15.60 8.01
C ALA A 67 -1.97 16.41 6.88
N ARG A 68 -0.95 15.88 6.21
CA ARG A 68 -0.32 16.46 5.03
C ARG A 68 -0.88 15.87 3.73
N ASN A 69 -1.93 15.05 3.82
CA ASN A 69 -2.51 14.27 2.72
C ASN A 69 -1.54 13.24 2.12
N LEU A 70 -0.50 12.85 2.85
CA LEU A 70 0.32 11.70 2.46
C LEU A 70 -0.44 10.42 2.79
N VAL A 71 -0.48 9.52 1.82
CA VAL A 71 -1.25 8.28 1.90
C VAL A 71 -0.30 7.11 2.09
N THR A 72 -0.54 6.30 3.11
CA THR A 72 0.12 5.00 3.31
C THR A 72 -0.91 3.91 3.05
N LYS A 73 -0.64 3.02 2.09
CA LYS A 73 -1.48 1.85 1.80
C LYS A 73 -0.81 0.59 2.31
N TYR A 74 -1.63 -0.33 2.81
CA TYR A 74 -1.20 -1.60 3.39
C TYR A 74 -1.83 -2.74 2.60
N PHE A 75 -0.99 -3.65 2.13
CA PHE A 75 -1.40 -4.80 1.34
C PHE A 75 -1.01 -6.07 2.08
N PRO A 76 -1.98 -6.76 2.71
CA PRO A 76 -1.72 -8.06 3.30
C PRO A 76 -1.49 -9.13 2.23
N ASP A 77 -0.75 -10.17 2.59
CA ASP A 77 -0.61 -11.42 1.82
C ASP A 77 -1.82 -12.35 2.07
N ASP A 78 -1.84 -13.49 1.38
CA ASP A 78 -2.92 -14.48 1.47
C ASP A 78 -3.12 -15.08 2.87
N LEU A 79 -2.14 -14.91 3.77
CA LEU A 79 -2.18 -15.35 5.16
C LEU A 79 -2.52 -14.20 6.13
N ASN A 80 -3.01 -13.07 5.60
CA ASN A 80 -3.36 -11.86 6.36
C ASN A 80 -2.17 -11.25 7.12
N ARG A 81 -0.94 -11.42 6.62
CA ARG A 81 0.27 -10.76 7.13
C ARG A 81 0.62 -9.60 6.20
N LEU A 82 1.28 -8.56 6.70
CA LEU A 82 1.63 -7.41 5.87
C LEU A 82 2.65 -7.79 4.78
N GLY A 83 2.23 -7.85 3.52
CA GLY A 83 3.09 -8.19 2.38
C GLY A 83 3.73 -6.97 1.72
N ARG A 84 3.02 -5.84 1.65
CA ARG A 84 3.55 -4.60 1.08
C ARG A 84 2.99 -3.36 1.76
N ILE A 85 3.83 -2.32 1.84
CA ILE A 85 3.45 -0.94 2.15
C ILE A 85 3.75 -0.08 0.92
N GLU A 86 2.87 0.86 0.61
CA GLU A 86 3.14 1.91 -0.37
C GLU A 86 2.94 3.29 0.25
N HIS A 87 3.86 4.20 -0.03
CA HIS A 87 3.76 5.61 0.34
C HIS A 87 3.45 6.45 -0.90
N TRP A 88 2.41 7.28 -0.80
CA TRP A 88 1.88 8.06 -1.91
C TRP A 88 1.80 9.54 -1.53
N ASN A 89 2.13 10.40 -2.48
CA ASN A 89 1.88 11.83 -2.44
C ASN A 89 0.92 12.18 -3.58
N GLY A 90 -0.37 12.30 -3.27
CA GLY A 90 -1.42 12.39 -4.28
C GLY A 90 -1.45 11.15 -5.18
N ALA A 91 -1.32 11.34 -6.49
CA ALA A 91 -1.31 10.26 -7.48
C ALA A 91 0.11 9.67 -7.73
N THR A 92 1.13 10.17 -7.02
CA THR A 92 2.52 9.74 -7.21
C THR A 92 2.91 8.74 -6.13
N LEU A 93 3.33 7.54 -6.54
CA LEU A 93 4.01 6.59 -5.65
C LEU A 93 5.40 7.14 -5.31
N VAL A 94 5.66 7.35 -4.02
CA VAL A 94 6.93 7.86 -3.49
C VAL A 94 7.91 6.70 -3.31
N ASP A 95 7.45 5.65 -2.65
CA ASP A 95 8.20 4.41 -2.43
C ASP A 95 7.28 3.26 -2.04
N SER A 96 7.83 2.05 -2.07
CA SER A 96 7.18 0.84 -1.59
C SER A 96 8.16 0.01 -0.75
N VAL A 97 7.61 -0.74 0.20
CA VAL A 97 8.34 -1.70 1.01
C VAL A 97 7.64 -3.05 0.90
N ASP A 98 8.33 -4.07 0.42
CA ASP A 98 7.84 -5.44 0.29
C ASP A 98 8.41 -6.34 1.39
N TYR A 99 7.62 -7.27 1.88
CA TYR A 99 7.99 -8.24 2.90
C TYR A 99 7.74 -9.67 2.43
N THR A 100 8.71 -10.54 2.68
CA THR A 100 8.56 -11.99 2.43
C THR A 100 8.68 -12.74 3.74
N TYR A 101 7.92 -13.84 3.85
CA TYR A 101 7.86 -14.70 5.02
C TYR A 101 8.07 -16.15 4.64
N ASN A 102 8.63 -16.94 5.55
CA ASN A 102 8.68 -18.39 5.40
C ASN A 102 7.34 -19.06 5.82
N ALA A 103 7.30 -20.39 5.74
CA ALA A 103 6.11 -21.19 6.06
C ALA A 103 5.64 -21.08 7.51
N VAL A 104 6.54 -20.78 8.46
CA VAL A 104 6.21 -20.62 9.89
C VAL A 104 5.84 -19.18 10.26
N GLY A 105 5.84 -18.25 9.30
CA GLY A 105 5.48 -16.86 9.54
C GLY A 105 6.63 -15.94 9.95
N PHE A 106 7.86 -16.43 9.91
CA PHE A 106 9.04 -15.59 10.13
C PHE A 106 9.32 -14.76 8.88
N ARG A 107 9.49 -13.44 9.06
CA ARG A 107 9.84 -12.52 7.96
C ARG A 107 11.28 -12.74 7.54
N THR A 108 11.51 -13.22 6.32
CA THR A 108 12.84 -13.53 5.77
C THR A 108 13.43 -12.40 4.93
N GLN A 109 12.59 -11.51 4.40
CA GLN A 109 13.05 -10.43 3.52
C GLN A 109 12.25 -9.14 3.74
N MET A 110 12.94 -8.02 3.60
CA MET A 110 12.37 -6.69 3.37
C MET A 110 13.06 -6.09 2.15
N VAL A 111 12.29 -5.61 1.17
CA VAL A 111 12.81 -4.90 0.00
C VAL A 111 12.24 -3.49 0.00
N ASP A 112 13.11 -2.50 -0.01
CA ASP A 112 12.76 -1.08 -0.11
C ASP A 112 13.67 -0.39 -1.15
N PRO A 113 13.51 0.91 -1.45
CA PRO A 113 14.35 1.59 -2.44
C PRO A 113 15.84 1.61 -2.14
N THR A 114 16.24 1.39 -0.88
CA THR A 114 17.65 1.29 -0.47
C THR A 114 18.23 -0.11 -0.72
N GLY A 115 17.38 -1.11 -0.93
CA GLY A 115 17.73 -2.45 -1.37
C GLY A 115 17.04 -3.55 -0.58
N THR A 116 17.63 -4.75 -0.61
CA THR A 116 17.13 -5.92 0.11
C THR A 116 17.83 -6.11 1.45
N THR A 117 17.04 -6.19 2.52
CA THR A 117 17.47 -6.70 3.83
C THR A 117 16.96 -8.13 4.01
N THR A 118 17.83 -9.07 4.36
CA THR A 118 17.45 -10.46 4.66
C THR A 118 17.60 -10.77 6.15
N TYR A 119 16.65 -11.54 6.67
CA TYR A 119 16.63 -12.00 8.05
C TYR A 119 16.74 -13.52 8.08
N SER A 120 17.70 -14.03 8.83
CA SER A 120 17.92 -15.47 8.97
C SER A 120 17.53 -15.91 10.38
N PRO A 121 16.74 -16.98 10.55
CA PRO A 121 16.44 -17.55 11.85
C PRO A 121 17.54 -18.52 12.33
N ASP A 122 17.58 -18.80 13.63
CA ASP A 122 18.21 -19.98 14.23
C ASP A 122 17.23 -21.18 14.22
N PRO A 123 17.64 -22.38 14.64
CA PRO A 123 16.74 -23.54 14.71
C PRO A 123 15.55 -23.41 15.68
N LEU A 124 15.49 -22.35 16.48
CA LEU A 124 14.40 -22.04 17.41
C LEU A 124 13.53 -20.87 16.90
N ASP A 125 13.61 -20.54 15.59
CA ASP A 125 12.88 -19.47 14.92
C ASP A 125 13.14 -18.05 15.48
N ARG A 126 14.31 -17.84 16.09
CA ARG A 126 14.77 -16.51 16.55
C ARG A 126 15.75 -15.92 15.54
N ILE A 127 15.82 -14.59 15.43
CA ILE A 127 16.71 -13.96 14.44
C ILE A 127 18.19 -14.15 14.76
N SER A 128 18.91 -14.90 13.93
CA SER A 128 20.35 -15.15 14.08
C SER A 128 21.21 -14.18 13.27
N SER A 129 20.69 -13.64 12.16
CA SER A 129 21.43 -12.70 11.32
C SER A 129 20.52 -11.73 10.56
N VAL A 130 21.02 -10.52 10.34
CA VAL A 130 20.44 -9.48 9.48
C VAL A 130 21.52 -9.06 8.47
N THR A 131 21.27 -9.27 7.19
CA THR A 131 22.12 -8.74 6.11
C THR A 131 21.43 -7.56 5.48
N PHE A 132 22.07 -6.39 5.51
CA PHE A 132 21.56 -5.16 4.92
C PHE A 132 22.01 -5.04 3.45
N PRO A 133 21.41 -4.13 2.67
CA PRO A 133 21.95 -3.75 1.37
C PRO A 133 23.42 -3.33 1.52
N GLY A 134 24.30 -3.92 0.70
CA GLY A 134 25.75 -3.70 0.77
C GLY A 134 26.48 -4.73 1.66
N PRO A 135 27.70 -4.41 2.15
CA PRO A 135 28.54 -5.39 2.84
C PRO A 135 28.18 -5.59 4.32
N LYS A 136 27.18 -4.88 4.84
CA LYS A 136 26.88 -4.84 6.27
C LYS A 136 26.02 -6.02 6.68
N THR A 137 26.54 -6.85 7.58
CA THR A 137 25.80 -7.93 8.25
C THR A 137 25.93 -7.79 9.75
N VAL A 138 24.86 -8.12 10.48
CA VAL A 138 24.81 -8.15 11.94
C VAL A 138 24.34 -9.53 12.37
N SER A 139 25.07 -10.17 13.29
CA SER A 139 24.73 -11.50 13.81
C SER A 139 24.47 -11.47 15.30
N TYR A 140 23.58 -12.37 15.74
CA TYR A 140 23.14 -12.53 17.11
C TYR A 140 23.44 -13.95 17.60
N THR A 141 23.95 -14.06 18.83
CA THR A 141 24.21 -15.34 19.49
C THR A 141 23.48 -15.36 20.83
N TYR A 142 22.47 -16.19 20.95
CA TYR A 142 21.65 -16.28 22.16
C TYR A 142 22.28 -17.20 23.19
N ASP A 143 22.59 -16.67 24.38
CA ASP A 143 22.88 -17.51 25.54
C ASP A 143 21.57 -18.07 26.12
N ASP A 144 21.58 -19.34 26.50
CA ASP A 144 20.43 -20.11 26.96
C ASP A 144 19.74 -19.57 28.24
N LEU A 145 20.25 -18.48 28.83
CA LEU A 145 19.81 -17.94 30.12
C LEU A 145 19.03 -16.63 30.06
N TYR A 146 18.97 -15.92 28.93
CA TYR A 146 18.20 -14.67 28.85
C TYR A 146 17.53 -14.49 27.49
N ALA A 147 16.19 -14.44 27.49
CA ALA A 147 15.35 -14.02 26.37
C ALA A 147 15.45 -12.51 26.08
N LYS A 148 16.67 -11.95 26.05
CA LYS A 148 16.97 -10.57 25.66
C LYS A 148 17.90 -10.62 24.45
N PRO A 149 17.71 -9.79 23.40
CA PRO A 149 18.61 -9.80 22.26
C PRO A 149 20.05 -9.52 22.75
N PRO A 150 21.02 -10.40 22.43
CA PRO A 150 22.42 -10.18 22.74
C PRO A 150 22.96 -9.03 21.90
N SER A 151 24.01 -8.38 22.40
CA SER A 151 24.72 -7.32 21.70
C SER A 151 25.14 -7.79 20.30
N PRO A 152 24.97 -6.96 19.25
CA PRO A 152 25.36 -7.33 17.89
C PRO A 152 26.87 -7.60 17.86
N ASN A 153 27.28 -8.77 17.36
CA ASN A 153 28.68 -8.99 17.01
C ASN A 153 28.92 -8.30 15.66
N LEU A 154 29.57 -7.13 15.68
CA LEU A 154 29.82 -6.34 14.48
C LEU A 154 31.09 -6.86 13.80
N THR A 155 30.98 -7.92 12.99
CA THR A 155 32.12 -8.36 12.17
C THR A 155 32.30 -7.40 11.00
N GLN A 156 33.06 -6.32 11.18
CA GLN A 156 33.56 -5.51 10.07
C GLN A 156 34.66 -6.29 9.35
N HIS A 157 34.32 -6.94 8.23
CA HIS A 157 35.33 -7.34 7.26
C HIS A 157 35.68 -6.14 6.38
N LEU A 158 36.53 -5.24 6.89
CA LEU A 158 37.34 -4.37 6.06
C LEU A 158 38.34 -5.27 5.31
N ARG A 159 38.02 -5.61 4.06
CA ARG A 159 39.05 -6.07 3.11
C ARG A 159 39.38 -4.88 2.23
N ASP A 160 40.37 -4.10 2.66
CA ASP A 160 41.06 -3.17 1.78
C ASP A 160 41.90 -3.98 0.78
N PRO A 161 41.75 -3.82 -0.54
CA PRO A 161 42.75 -4.28 -1.49
C PRO A 161 43.98 -3.37 -1.44
N LEU A 162 45.16 -4.00 -1.55
CA LEU A 162 46.50 -3.40 -1.58
C LEU A 162 46.65 -2.30 -2.65
#